data_AF-A0AAP7FLQ2-F1
#
_entry.id   AF-A0AAP7FLQ2-F1
#
_cell.length_a   1.000
_cell.length_b   1.000
_cell.length_c   1.000
_cell.angle_alpha   90.00
_cell.angle_beta   90.00
_cell.angle_gamma   90.00
#
_symmetry.space_group_name_H-M   'P 1'
#
loop_
_entity.id
_entity.type
_entity.pdbx_description
1 polymer ?
#
loop_
_entity_poly.entity_id
_entity_poly.type
_entity_poly.pdbx_seq_one_letter_code
_entity_poly.pdbx_strand_id
1 'polypeptide(L)'
;MTPLMLTWIQRAGMTSRTLAGKQPVNEANAVVATEETSHILVRNILIAQTKSEVTMNSDSLTLIQEILQALDKQELARTEPIQKKEILSKIQSVFIKGNPRAWWASLISKPKIQTYNDNTGYLHLCELAPNQEEDVWLIADEDNEEKFLFSLPLNCIPSVLDDCRYFEYYIVNKQLKWMIAENDHGDLIFCNAPEL
;
A
#
# COMPACT_ATOMS: atom_id res chain seq x y z
N MET A 1 26.42 -47.00 -7.60
CA MET A 1 26.20 -48.04 -6.58
C MET A 1 25.11 -47.56 -5.64
N THR A 2 23.90 -48.05 -5.84
CA THR A 2 22.79 -48.14 -4.85
C THR A 2 23.19 -49.14 -3.73
N PRO A 3 22.36 -49.50 -2.70
CA PRO A 3 21.00 -49.05 -2.34
C PRO A 3 20.63 -48.98 -0.81
N LEU A 4 19.35 -48.59 -0.52
CA LEU A 4 18.41 -49.07 0.54
C LEU A 4 18.70 -48.72 2.03
N MET A 5 17.74 -48.49 2.94
CA MET A 5 16.37 -49.01 3.24
C MET A 5 15.47 -47.89 3.85
N LEU A 6 14.15 -47.75 3.66
CA LEU A 6 12.93 -48.58 3.86
C LEU A 6 12.51 -48.90 5.32
N THR A 7 11.33 -48.34 5.68
CA THR A 7 10.28 -48.78 6.65
C THR A 7 10.59 -48.74 8.15
N TRP A 8 9.65 -48.36 9.03
CA TRP A 8 8.54 -49.19 9.52
C TRP A 8 7.24 -48.43 9.84
N ILE A 9 6.13 -49.07 9.48
CA ILE A 9 4.74 -48.87 9.93
C ILE A 9 4.54 -49.73 11.19
N GLN A 10 3.74 -49.27 12.16
CA GLN A 10 2.98 -50.19 13.01
C GLN A 10 1.60 -49.64 13.39
N ARG A 11 0.59 -50.43 13.01
CA ARG A 11 -0.83 -50.39 13.35
C ARG A 11 -1.08 -51.51 14.37
N ALA A 12 -1.94 -51.29 15.36
CA ALA A 12 -2.81 -52.29 16.02
C ALA A 12 -3.67 -51.53 17.05
N GLY A 13 -4.94 -51.82 17.34
CA GLY A 13 -5.90 -52.85 16.94
C GLY A 13 -7.27 -52.43 17.54
N MET A 14 -8.38 -52.56 16.82
CA MET A 14 -9.33 -53.71 16.83
C MET A 14 -10.19 -53.82 18.11
N THR A 15 -11.50 -53.46 18.03
CA THR A 15 -12.70 -54.37 18.02
C THR A 15 -13.19 -54.78 19.43
N SER A 16 -14.47 -54.96 19.79
CA SER A 16 -15.75 -55.10 19.08
C SER A 16 -16.94 -55.22 20.07
N ARG A 17 -18.18 -54.94 19.58
CA ARG A 17 -19.43 -55.76 19.67
C ARG A 17 -20.44 -55.70 20.86
N THR A 18 -21.68 -55.26 20.50
CA THR A 18 -23.07 -55.86 20.69
C THR A 18 -23.62 -56.16 22.11
N LEU A 19 -24.94 -56.19 22.45
CA LEU A 19 -26.26 -56.15 21.78
C LEU A 19 -27.38 -55.94 22.84
N ALA A 20 -28.52 -55.35 22.41
CA ALA A 20 -29.93 -55.62 22.80
C ALA A 20 -30.51 -55.36 24.23
N GLY A 21 -31.61 -54.58 24.27
CA GLY A 21 -32.86 -55.06 24.90
C GLY A 21 -33.64 -54.12 25.85
N LYS A 22 -34.85 -53.73 25.41
CA LYS A 22 -36.09 -53.40 26.17
C LYS A 22 -36.30 -52.01 26.81
N GLN A 23 -37.30 -51.31 26.26
CA GLN A 23 -38.24 -50.35 26.91
C GLN A 23 -39.27 -51.09 27.79
N PRO A 24 -40.19 -50.41 28.54
CA PRO A 24 -40.27 -48.98 28.92
C PRO A 24 -40.63 -48.75 30.41
N VAL A 25 -40.54 -47.51 30.91
CA VAL A 25 -41.51 -46.95 31.88
C VAL A 25 -41.50 -45.42 31.82
N ASN A 26 -42.70 -44.86 31.84
CA ASN A 26 -43.03 -43.43 31.90
C ASN A 26 -42.40 -42.75 33.12
N GLU A 27 -42.01 -41.49 32.97
CA GLU A 27 -42.59 -40.41 33.80
C GLU A 27 -42.24 -39.03 33.23
N ALA A 28 -43.22 -38.15 33.35
CA ALA A 28 -43.25 -36.81 32.80
C ALA A 28 -42.16 -35.93 33.41
N ASN A 29 -41.54 -35.08 32.58
CA ASN A 29 -41.27 -33.71 32.96
C ASN A 29 -41.11 -32.87 31.70
N ALA A 30 -42.20 -32.17 31.37
CA ALA A 30 -42.19 -31.04 30.47
C ALA A 30 -41.35 -29.94 31.12
N VAL A 31 -40.14 -29.71 30.61
CA VAL A 31 -39.40 -28.48 30.93
C VAL A 31 -40.02 -27.39 30.07
N VAL A 32 -40.86 -26.58 30.73
CA VAL A 32 -41.41 -25.33 30.23
C VAL A 32 -40.23 -24.44 29.82
N ALA A 33 -40.09 -24.21 28.52
CA ALA A 33 -39.21 -23.17 28.00
C ALA A 33 -39.84 -21.82 28.35
N THR A 34 -39.36 -21.19 29.42
CA THR A 34 -39.71 -19.82 29.77
C THR A 34 -39.09 -18.86 28.75
N GLU A 35 -39.85 -17.85 28.34
CA GLU A 35 -39.47 -16.82 27.34
C GLU A 35 -38.13 -16.13 27.64
N GLU A 36 -37.67 -16.13 28.90
CA GLU A 36 -36.39 -15.54 29.31
C GLU A 36 -35.16 -16.25 28.71
N THR A 37 -35.23 -17.54 28.43
CA THR A 37 -34.11 -18.32 27.87
C THR A 37 -33.85 -17.95 26.40
N SER A 38 -34.88 -17.53 25.68
CA SER A 38 -34.78 -17.04 24.29
C SER A 38 -34.12 -15.66 24.22
N HIS A 39 -34.35 -14.79 25.19
CA HIS A 39 -33.75 -13.45 25.21
C HIS A 39 -32.24 -13.46 25.55
N ILE A 40 -31.80 -14.37 26.41
CA ILE A 40 -30.36 -14.52 26.74
C ILE A 40 -29.58 -15.11 25.56
N LEU A 41 -30.17 -16.09 24.84
CA LEU A 41 -29.53 -16.68 23.67
C LEU A 41 -29.43 -15.66 22.52
N VAL A 42 -30.49 -14.87 22.29
CA VAL A 42 -30.48 -13.78 21.28
C VAL A 42 -29.50 -12.67 21.66
N ARG A 43 -29.41 -12.28 22.95
CA ARG A 43 -28.40 -11.31 23.39
C ARG A 43 -26.97 -11.82 23.21
N ASN A 44 -26.70 -13.08 23.50
CA ASN A 44 -25.35 -13.64 23.35
C ASN A 44 -24.94 -13.80 21.88
N ILE A 45 -25.88 -14.11 20.99
CA ILE A 45 -25.64 -14.12 19.54
C ILE A 45 -25.43 -12.69 19.01
N LEU A 46 -26.21 -11.72 19.48
CA LEU A 46 -26.04 -10.31 19.10
C LEU A 46 -24.72 -9.72 19.62
N ILE A 47 -24.27 -10.11 20.83
CA ILE A 47 -22.98 -9.71 21.41
C ILE A 47 -21.82 -10.43 20.70
N ALA A 48 -22.00 -11.68 20.24
CA ALA A 48 -20.99 -12.38 19.45
C ALA A 48 -20.90 -11.82 18.02
N GLN A 49 -22.03 -11.41 17.41
CA GLN A 49 -22.05 -10.75 16.09
C GLN A 49 -21.49 -9.33 16.18
N THR A 50 -21.80 -8.57 17.23
CA THR A 50 -21.18 -7.23 17.45
C THR A 50 -19.73 -7.30 17.91
N LYS A 51 -19.27 -8.37 18.59
CA LYS A 51 -17.84 -8.58 18.89
C LYS A 51 -17.05 -9.15 17.72
N SER A 52 -17.70 -9.78 16.74
CA SER A 52 -17.02 -10.28 15.55
C SER A 52 -16.91 -9.24 14.43
N GLU A 53 -17.59 -8.09 14.55
CA GLU A 53 -17.42 -6.91 13.68
C GLU A 53 -16.59 -5.78 14.33
N VAL A 54 -16.17 -5.94 15.59
CA VAL A 54 -15.36 -4.94 16.32
C VAL A 54 -14.04 -5.56 16.74
N THR A 55 -13.20 -5.98 15.78
CA THR A 55 -11.72 -5.93 15.90
C THR A 55 -11.05 -6.20 14.55
N MET A 56 -11.08 -5.22 13.66
CA MET A 56 -10.00 -4.87 12.72
C MET A 56 -10.25 -3.43 12.25
N ASN A 57 -10.16 -2.47 13.17
CA ASN A 57 -9.97 -1.08 12.74
C ASN A 57 -8.52 -0.96 12.27
N SER A 58 -8.26 -1.42 11.04
CA SER A 58 -7.07 -1.04 10.30
C SER A 58 -7.33 0.38 9.82
N ASP A 59 -7.13 1.37 10.70
CA ASP A 59 -7.04 2.79 10.32
C ASP A 59 -5.72 3.01 9.54
N SER A 60 -5.43 2.16 8.55
CA SER A 60 -4.33 2.37 7.62
C SER A 60 -4.77 3.48 6.67
N LEU A 61 -4.12 4.63 6.77
CA LEU A 61 -4.32 5.73 5.85
C LEU A 61 -4.03 5.27 4.41
N THR A 62 -4.77 5.81 3.45
CA THR A 62 -4.38 5.72 2.04
C THR A 62 -3.18 6.64 1.80
N LEU A 63 -2.35 6.36 0.79
CA LEU A 63 -1.19 7.22 0.50
C LEU A 63 -1.60 8.69 0.30
N ILE A 64 -2.69 8.93 -0.41
CA ILE A 64 -3.19 10.30 -0.60
C ILE A 64 -3.54 10.98 0.73
N GLN A 65 -4.06 10.25 1.72
CA GLN A 65 -4.31 10.80 3.05
C GLN A 65 -3.02 11.12 3.80
N GLU A 66 -1.99 10.27 3.68
CA GLU A 66 -0.66 10.51 4.24
C GLU A 66 -0.04 11.79 3.65
N ILE A 67 -0.04 11.90 2.30
CA ILE A 67 0.44 13.10 1.60
C ILE A 67 -0.33 14.35 2.04
N LEU A 68 -1.66 14.30 2.08
CA LEU A 68 -2.47 15.45 2.48
C LEU A 68 -2.20 15.89 3.93
N GLN A 69 -1.95 14.95 4.84
CA GLN A 69 -1.55 15.27 6.23
C GLN A 69 -0.14 15.88 6.28
N ALA A 70 0.80 15.37 5.49
CA ALA A 70 2.14 15.93 5.37
C ALA A 70 2.13 17.36 4.82
N LEU A 71 1.29 17.62 3.81
CA LEU A 71 1.07 18.97 3.28
C LEU A 71 0.47 19.92 4.33
N ASP A 72 -0.52 19.46 5.11
CA ASP A 72 -1.13 20.26 6.18
C ASP A 72 -0.08 20.66 7.25
N LYS A 73 0.80 19.73 7.66
CA LYS A 73 1.87 19.99 8.64
C LYS A 73 2.86 21.07 8.18
N GLN A 74 3.07 21.18 6.87
CA GLN A 74 3.98 22.14 6.24
C GLN A 74 3.24 23.41 5.77
N GLU A 75 1.94 23.56 6.05
CA GLU A 75 1.09 24.67 5.59
C GLU A 75 1.08 24.83 4.05
N LEU A 76 1.17 23.71 3.31
CA LEU A 76 1.23 23.67 1.84
C LEU A 76 -0.15 23.47 1.21
N ALA A 77 -0.27 23.86 -0.06
CA ALA A 77 -1.52 23.71 -0.81
C ALA A 77 -1.83 22.24 -1.11
N ARG A 78 -3.06 21.81 -0.77
CA ARG A 78 -3.56 20.44 -0.95
C ARG A 78 -4.14 20.15 -2.33
N THR A 79 -4.46 21.18 -3.09
CA THR A 79 -5.28 21.05 -4.29
C THR A 79 -4.43 20.69 -5.49
N GLU A 80 -4.80 19.60 -6.16
CA GLU A 80 -4.25 19.28 -7.48
C GLU A 80 -4.63 20.38 -8.50
N PRO A 81 -3.77 20.66 -9.50
CA PRO A 81 -4.08 21.65 -10.51
C PRO A 81 -5.27 21.20 -11.37
N ILE A 82 -6.14 22.14 -11.75
CA ILE A 82 -7.31 21.89 -12.62
C ILE A 82 -6.89 21.20 -13.94
N GLN A 83 -5.70 21.55 -14.44
CA GLN A 83 -5.12 21.02 -15.69
C GLN A 83 -4.28 19.75 -15.47
N LYS A 84 -4.50 18.99 -14.38
CA LYS A 84 -3.73 17.78 -14.02
C LYS A 84 -3.44 16.87 -15.21
N LYS A 85 -4.47 16.51 -15.99
CA LYS A 85 -4.34 15.61 -17.14
C LYS A 85 -3.42 16.17 -18.23
N GLU A 86 -3.53 17.47 -18.52
CA GLU A 86 -2.72 18.15 -19.53
C GLU A 86 -1.26 18.25 -19.08
N ILE A 87 -1.03 18.57 -17.80
CA ILE A 87 0.30 18.63 -17.20
C ILE A 87 0.97 17.26 -17.25
N LEU A 88 0.31 16.20 -16.77
CA LEU A 88 0.85 14.84 -16.80
C LEU A 88 1.14 14.38 -18.23
N SER A 89 0.25 14.64 -19.18
CA SER A 89 0.45 14.31 -20.59
C SER A 89 1.67 15.02 -21.19
N LYS A 90 1.87 16.29 -20.84
CA LYS A 90 3.02 17.08 -21.29
C LYS A 90 4.33 16.61 -20.66
N ILE A 91 4.33 16.25 -19.38
CA ILE A 91 5.49 15.66 -18.71
C ILE A 91 5.85 14.33 -19.37
N GLN A 92 4.86 13.45 -19.57
CA GLN A 92 5.08 12.16 -20.22
C GLN A 92 5.67 12.31 -21.62
N SER A 93 5.15 13.24 -22.44
CA SER A 93 5.65 13.42 -23.82
C SER A 93 7.07 13.98 -23.91
N VAL A 94 7.53 14.72 -22.89
CA VAL A 94 8.88 15.28 -22.85
C VAL A 94 9.91 14.28 -22.34
N PHE A 95 9.57 13.51 -21.30
CA PHE A 95 10.56 12.69 -20.60
C PHE A 95 10.46 11.19 -20.89
N ILE A 96 9.29 10.69 -21.31
CA ILE A 96 8.97 9.26 -21.27
C ILE A 96 8.71 8.72 -22.68
N LYS A 97 9.39 7.62 -23.01
CA LYS A 97 9.21 6.89 -24.27
C LYS A 97 8.06 5.90 -24.14
N GLY A 98 7.01 6.12 -24.92
CA GLY A 98 5.84 5.24 -24.98
C GLY A 98 4.94 5.40 -23.76
N ASN A 99 4.40 4.28 -23.27
CA ASN A 99 3.50 4.24 -22.12
C ASN A 99 3.90 3.10 -21.16
N PRO A 100 5.07 3.20 -20.51
CA PRO A 100 5.52 2.18 -19.57
C PRO A 100 4.63 2.17 -18.32
N ARG A 101 4.73 1.10 -17.53
CA ARG A 101 4.15 1.03 -16.17
C ARG A 101 4.73 2.16 -15.31
N ALA A 102 6.00 2.02 -14.94
CA ALA A 102 6.77 3.07 -14.29
C ALA A 102 7.44 3.96 -15.34
N TRP A 103 7.33 5.27 -15.17
CA TRP A 103 7.95 6.24 -16.07
C TRP A 103 9.48 6.15 -16.04
N TRP A 104 10.07 5.91 -14.86
CA TRP A 104 11.52 5.77 -14.72
C TRP A 104 12.12 4.63 -15.55
N ALA A 105 11.32 3.64 -15.96
CA ALA A 105 11.78 2.48 -16.74
C ALA A 105 11.96 2.77 -18.24
N SER A 106 11.45 3.90 -18.76
CA SER A 106 11.48 4.20 -20.19
C SER A 106 11.73 5.68 -20.46
N LEU A 107 12.83 6.22 -19.94
CA LEU A 107 13.22 7.62 -20.16
C LEU A 107 13.72 7.85 -21.59
N ILE A 108 13.39 9.01 -22.17
CA ILE A 108 13.88 9.45 -23.49
C ILE A 108 15.37 9.79 -23.43
N SER A 109 15.76 10.60 -22.45
CA SER A 109 17.15 10.99 -22.21
C SER A 109 17.86 9.97 -21.32
N LYS A 110 19.18 9.82 -21.53
CA LYS A 110 20.01 8.99 -20.65
C LYS A 110 20.02 9.57 -19.22
N PRO A 111 19.63 8.80 -18.19
CA PRO A 111 19.65 9.30 -16.82
C PRO A 111 21.03 9.27 -16.17
N LYS A 112 21.17 10.04 -15.10
CA LYS A 112 22.19 9.86 -14.06
C LYS A 112 21.51 9.19 -12.86
N ILE A 113 22.14 8.14 -12.32
CA ILE A 113 21.57 7.34 -11.23
C ILE A 113 22.48 7.50 -10.01
N GLN A 114 21.86 7.72 -8.85
CA GLN A 114 22.53 7.77 -7.55
C GLN A 114 21.80 6.84 -6.58
N THR A 115 22.57 5.93 -5.98
CA THR A 115 22.06 4.90 -5.07
C THR A 115 22.38 5.27 -3.63
N TYR A 116 21.40 5.13 -2.75
CA TYR A 116 21.52 5.37 -1.31
C TYR A 116 21.12 4.11 -0.56
N ASN A 117 22.09 3.44 0.09
CA ASN A 117 21.87 2.12 0.71
C ASN A 117 21.15 2.18 2.07
N ASP A 118 20.85 3.37 2.55
CA ASP A 118 20.25 3.66 3.85
C ASP A 118 18.85 4.27 3.74
N ASN A 119 18.22 4.20 2.56
CA ASN A 119 16.91 4.77 2.25
C ASN A 119 16.84 6.29 2.47
N THR A 120 17.97 7.01 2.38
CA THR A 120 18.02 8.47 2.57
C THR A 120 17.89 9.26 1.27
N GLY A 121 17.62 8.61 0.13
CA GLY A 121 17.59 9.25 -1.18
C GLY A 121 16.78 10.54 -1.22
N TYR A 122 15.56 10.54 -0.66
CA TYR A 122 14.69 11.71 -0.56
C TYR A 122 15.33 12.93 0.15
N LEU A 123 16.32 12.75 1.03
CA LEU A 123 17.03 13.85 1.68
C LEU A 123 17.99 14.59 0.73
N HIS A 124 18.42 13.93 -0.35
CA HIS A 124 19.39 14.44 -1.31
C HIS A 124 18.76 15.16 -2.52
N LEU A 125 17.43 15.24 -2.61
CA LEU A 125 16.71 15.80 -3.76
C LEU A 125 17.18 17.22 -4.15
N CYS A 126 17.42 18.08 -3.16
CA CYS A 126 17.89 19.45 -3.40
C CYS A 126 19.34 19.51 -3.92
N GLU A 127 20.15 18.48 -3.68
CA GLU A 127 21.53 18.40 -4.18
C GLU A 127 21.57 18.01 -5.67
N LEU A 128 20.58 17.26 -6.13
CA LEU A 128 20.47 16.84 -7.54
C LEU A 128 19.87 17.94 -8.43
N ALA A 129 18.96 18.74 -7.89
CA ALA A 129 18.25 19.74 -8.66
C ALA A 129 19.17 20.93 -9.03
N PRO A 130 19.07 21.46 -10.27
CA PRO A 130 19.80 22.66 -10.69
C PRO A 130 19.51 23.92 -9.87
N ASN A 131 18.31 24.06 -9.31
CA ASN A 131 17.93 25.16 -8.43
C ASN A 131 17.15 24.60 -7.23
N GLN A 132 17.46 25.07 -6.02
CA GLN A 132 16.89 24.58 -4.77
C GLN A 132 15.64 25.36 -4.32
N GLU A 133 15.46 26.57 -4.84
CA GLU A 133 14.39 27.49 -4.45
C GLU A 133 13.24 27.53 -5.47
N GLU A 134 13.20 26.58 -6.41
CA GLU A 134 12.16 26.52 -7.42
C GLU A 134 10.92 25.74 -6.96
N ASP A 135 9.76 26.20 -7.42
CA ASP A 135 8.56 25.39 -7.40
C ASP A 135 8.62 24.31 -8.48
N VAL A 136 8.24 23.10 -8.10
CA VAL A 136 8.24 21.91 -8.94
C VAL A 136 6.88 21.23 -8.90
N TRP A 137 6.70 20.27 -9.79
CA TRP A 137 5.63 19.29 -9.71
C TRP A 137 6.11 18.07 -8.93
N LEU A 138 5.45 17.73 -7.82
CA LEU A 138 5.56 16.42 -7.19
C LEU A 138 4.46 15.52 -7.76
N ILE A 139 4.85 14.36 -8.27
CA ILE A 139 3.95 13.32 -8.77
C ILE A 139 4.12 12.10 -7.89
N ALA A 140 3.08 11.75 -7.14
CA ALA A 140 3.04 10.49 -6.41
C ALA A 140 2.43 9.40 -7.31
N ASP A 141 3.07 8.25 -7.38
CA ASP A 141 2.68 7.14 -8.25
C ASP A 141 2.71 5.82 -7.45
N GLU A 142 1.60 5.53 -6.79
CA GLU A 142 1.42 4.26 -6.09
C GLU A 142 0.68 3.28 -6.99
N ASP A 143 1.34 2.18 -7.32
CA ASP A 143 0.79 1.04 -8.06
C ASP A 143 0.20 1.36 -9.45
N ASN A 144 0.46 2.54 -10.01
CA ASN A 144 0.09 2.97 -11.36
C ASN A 144 -1.43 3.08 -11.61
N GLU A 145 -2.25 3.19 -10.55
CA GLU A 145 -3.68 3.45 -10.69
C GLU A 145 -3.95 4.93 -11.00
N GLU A 146 -3.66 5.79 -10.02
CA GLU A 146 -3.83 7.23 -10.11
C GLU A 146 -2.53 7.93 -9.71
N LYS A 147 -2.04 8.80 -10.59
CA LYS A 147 -0.95 9.72 -10.27
C LYS A 147 -1.52 10.96 -9.61
N PHE A 148 -1.09 11.28 -8.40
CA PHE A 148 -1.43 12.55 -7.75
C PHE A 148 -0.39 13.61 -8.07
N LEU A 149 -0.81 14.85 -8.28
CA LEU A 149 0.03 15.94 -8.76
C LEU A 149 -0.09 17.17 -7.86
N PHE A 150 1.01 17.59 -7.26
CA PHE A 150 1.09 18.76 -6.38
C PHE A 150 2.13 19.75 -6.88
N SER A 151 1.86 21.05 -6.70
CA SER A 151 2.82 22.13 -6.93
C SER A 151 3.45 22.51 -5.60
N LEU A 152 4.72 22.17 -5.37
CA LEU A 152 5.39 22.38 -4.10
C LEU A 152 6.75 23.07 -4.31
N PRO A 153 7.22 23.88 -3.35
CA PRO A 153 8.62 24.27 -3.27
C PRO A 153 9.49 23.02 -3.13
N LEU A 154 10.57 22.92 -3.91
CA LEU A 154 11.44 21.73 -3.91
C LEU A 154 11.99 21.41 -2.52
N ASN A 155 12.40 22.44 -1.77
CA ASN A 155 12.96 22.31 -0.43
C ASN A 155 11.99 21.76 0.63
N CYS A 156 10.68 21.75 0.37
CA CYS A 156 9.68 21.16 1.27
C CYS A 156 9.44 19.66 1.01
N ILE A 157 9.81 19.16 -0.18
CA ILE A 157 9.49 17.78 -0.59
C ILE A 157 10.13 16.72 0.33
N PRO A 158 11.39 16.83 0.77
CA PRO A 158 11.98 15.83 1.67
C PRO A 158 11.15 15.63 2.94
N SER A 159 10.67 16.71 3.56
CA SER A 159 9.81 16.64 4.76
C SER A 159 8.45 16.01 4.47
N VAL A 160 7.89 16.25 3.27
CA VAL A 160 6.62 15.62 2.86
C VAL A 160 6.79 14.11 2.68
N LEU A 161 7.90 13.69 2.08
CA LEU A 161 8.21 12.27 1.85
C LEU A 161 8.52 11.54 3.15
N ASP A 162 9.23 12.18 4.10
CA ASP A 162 9.54 11.62 5.43
C ASP A 162 8.30 11.28 6.27
N ASP A 163 7.22 12.04 6.05
CA ASP A 163 5.94 11.88 6.74
C ASP A 163 5.01 10.83 6.09
N CYS A 164 5.42 10.23 4.98
CA CYS A 164 4.66 9.24 4.24
C CYS A 164 5.33 7.86 4.29
N ARG A 165 4.58 6.81 3.96
CA ARG A 165 5.18 5.52 3.60
C ARG A 165 6.02 5.66 2.32
N TYR A 166 6.79 4.62 2.00
CA TYR A 166 7.54 4.56 0.76
C TYR A 166 6.63 4.36 -0.46
N PHE A 167 6.86 5.13 -1.54
CA PHE A 167 6.18 5.03 -2.84
C PHE A 167 7.10 5.54 -3.98
N GLU A 168 6.81 5.14 -5.23
CA GLU A 168 7.49 5.70 -6.40
C GLU A 168 7.01 7.14 -6.65
N TYR A 169 7.93 8.06 -6.92
CA TYR A 169 7.56 9.45 -7.19
C TYR A 169 8.43 10.10 -8.26
N TYR A 170 7.93 11.22 -8.79
CA TYR A 170 8.62 12.05 -9.76
C TYR A 170 8.57 13.52 -9.31
N ILE A 171 9.68 14.22 -9.48
CA ILE A 171 9.81 15.64 -9.25
C ILE A 171 10.20 16.29 -10.56
N VAL A 172 9.37 17.20 -11.06
CA VAL A 172 9.55 17.77 -12.40
C VAL A 172 9.61 19.28 -12.32
N ASN A 173 10.64 19.86 -12.91
CA ASN A 173 10.73 21.30 -13.11
C ASN A 173 9.50 21.81 -13.88
N LYS A 174 8.88 22.91 -13.43
CA LYS A 174 7.67 23.47 -14.08
C LYS A 174 7.90 23.91 -15.53
N GLN A 175 9.14 24.22 -15.92
CA GLN A 175 9.52 24.53 -17.31
C GLN A 175 9.94 23.29 -18.11
N LEU A 176 9.79 22.09 -17.54
CA LEU A 176 10.10 20.80 -18.14
C LEU A 176 11.55 20.69 -18.61
N LYS A 177 12.50 21.26 -17.87
CA LYS A 177 13.93 21.18 -18.20
C LYS A 177 14.61 19.92 -17.66
N TRP A 178 14.11 19.40 -16.54
CA TRP A 178 14.67 18.26 -15.84
C TRP A 178 13.57 17.53 -15.04
N MET A 179 13.84 16.27 -14.71
CA MET A 179 13.03 15.43 -13.83
C MET A 179 13.95 14.59 -12.91
N ILE A 180 13.52 14.40 -11.67
CA ILE A 180 14.06 13.41 -10.73
C ILE A 180 12.97 12.36 -10.51
N ALA A 181 13.35 11.09 -10.42
CA ALA A 181 12.47 10.00 -9.99
C ALA A 181 13.15 9.20 -8.88
N GLU A 182 12.37 8.60 -8.00
CA GLU A 182 12.84 7.49 -7.15
C GLU A 182 12.20 6.19 -7.65
N ASN A 183 13.01 5.17 -7.94
CA ASN A 183 12.54 3.84 -8.35
C ASN A 183 12.24 2.96 -7.14
N ASP A 184 11.75 1.73 -7.38
CA ASP A 184 11.43 0.69 -6.39
C ASP A 184 12.64 0.09 -5.65
N HIS A 185 13.85 0.60 -5.90
CA HIS A 185 15.08 0.22 -5.21
C HIS A 185 15.64 1.35 -4.33
N GLY A 186 14.99 2.52 -4.33
CA GLY A 186 15.46 3.71 -3.61
C GLY A 186 16.56 4.49 -4.35
N ASP A 187 16.77 4.22 -5.64
CA ASP A 187 17.70 4.99 -6.47
C ASP A 187 17.06 6.30 -6.91
N LEU A 188 17.80 7.40 -6.75
CA LEU A 188 17.45 8.66 -7.41
C LEU A 188 17.94 8.66 -8.86
N ILE A 189 17.01 8.94 -9.76
CA ILE A 189 17.20 8.95 -11.21
C ILE A 189 16.97 10.38 -11.71
N PHE A 190 18.03 11.07 -12.08
CA PHE A 190 17.96 12.40 -12.68
C PHE A 190 18.03 12.32 -14.21
N CYS A 191 17.15 13.01 -14.91
CA CYS A 191 17.25 13.19 -16.35
C CYS A 191 16.95 14.64 -16.79
N ASN A 192 17.64 15.08 -17.85
CA ASN A 192 17.32 16.32 -18.53
C ASN A 192 16.26 16.07 -19.60
N ALA A 193 15.51 17.11 -19.96
CA ALA A 193 14.72 17.08 -21.18
C ALA A 193 15.65 16.86 -22.39
N PRO A 194 15.17 16.14 -23.42
CA PRO A 194 15.94 15.94 -24.64
C PRO A 194 16.30 17.29 -25.28
N GLU A 195 17.53 17.42 -25.77
CA GLU A 195 17.91 18.54 -26.62
C GLU A 195 17.08 18.47 -27.92
N LEU A 196 16.35 19.53 -28.23
CA LEU A 196 15.54 19.66 -29.45
C LEU A 196 16.41 19.93 -30.68
#